data_AF-A0A923XNL1-F1
#
_entry.id   AF-A0A923XNL1-F1
#
_cell.length_a   1.000
_cell.length_b   1.000
_cell.length_c   1.000
_cell.angle_alpha   90.00
_cell.angle_beta   90.00
_cell.angle_gamma   90.00
#
_symmetry.space_group_name_H-M   'P 1'
#
loop_
_entity.id
_entity.type
_entity.pdbx_description
1 polymer ?
#
loop_
_entity_poly.entity_id
_entity_poly.type
_entity_poly.pdbx_seq_one_letter_code
_entity_poly.pdbx_strand_id
1 'polypeptide(L)'
;MTIKTKSVKPDARGKVSLKEFIIKGTSGFNVTVEENGTLILKPFIEVDVSGIKPEERWIFENPKVLAEIKLGLKQIGEGKTVTRKSYAEYAEIKI
;
A
#
# COMPACT_ATOMS: atom_id res chain seq x y z
N MET A 1 23.67 -8.76 0.66
CA MET A 1 22.48 -9.25 -0.06
C MET A 1 22.45 -10.76 0.04
N THR A 2 21.39 -11.34 0.60
CA THR A 2 21.25 -12.80 0.68
C THR A 2 20.26 -13.24 -0.39
N ILE A 3 20.75 -14.01 -1.37
CA ILE A 3 19.92 -14.56 -2.44
C ILE A 3 19.47 -15.96 -2.01
N LYS A 4 18.16 -16.20 -1.94
CA LYS A 4 17.60 -17.54 -1.73
C LYS A 4 17.12 -18.10 -3.06
N THR A 5 17.62 -19.29 -3.40
CA THR A 5 17.24 -20.01 -4.63
C THR A 5 16.70 -21.37 -4.26
N LYS A 6 15.53 -21.75 -4.81
CA LYS A 6 14.97 -23.10 -4.68
C LYS A 6 14.30 -23.49 -5.98
N SER A 7 14.59 -24.70 -6.47
CA SER A 7 13.86 -25.29 -7.58
C SER A 7 12.52 -25.83 -7.09
N VAL A 8 11.44 -25.42 -7.75
CA VAL A 8 10.07 -25.83 -7.44
C VAL A 8 9.42 -26.35 -8.71
N LYS A 9 8.53 -27.34 -8.56
CA LYS A 9 7.75 -27.89 -9.68
C LYS A 9 6.29 -27.46 -9.56
N PRO A 10 5.62 -27.13 -10.67
CA PRO A 10 4.20 -26.87 -10.66
C PRO A 10 3.41 -28.13 -10.29
N ASP A 11 2.28 -27.95 -9.62
CA ASP A 11 1.32 -29.03 -9.37
C ASP A 11 0.54 -29.40 -10.64
N ALA A 12 -0.35 -30.40 -10.54
CA ALA A 12 -1.20 -30.85 -11.66
C ALA A 12 -2.15 -29.77 -12.21
N ARG A 13 -2.29 -28.64 -11.52
CA ARG A 13 -3.09 -27.48 -11.94
C ARG A 13 -2.22 -26.28 -12.35
N GLY A 14 -0.90 -26.47 -12.46
CA GLY A 14 0.04 -25.43 -12.85
C GLY A 14 0.46 -24.47 -11.73
N LYS A 15 0.14 -24.75 -10.46
CA LYS A 15 0.45 -23.85 -9.34
C LYS A 15 1.86 -24.09 -8.81
N VAL A 16 2.56 -23.01 -8.49
CA VAL A 16 3.88 -23.05 -7.84
C VAL A 16 3.78 -22.51 -6.42
N SER A 17 4.31 -23.26 -5.45
CA SER A 17 4.32 -22.85 -4.04
C SER A 17 5.47 -21.88 -3.75
N LEU A 18 5.14 -20.67 -3.28
CA LEU A 18 6.10 -19.64 -2.89
C LEU A 18 6.29 -19.53 -1.37
N LYS A 19 5.78 -20.48 -0.57
CA LYS A 19 5.70 -20.39 0.91
C LYS A 19 7.01 -19.96 1.59
N GLU A 20 8.16 -20.42 1.09
CA GLU A 20 9.47 -20.13 1.68
C GLU A 20 10.05 -18.76 1.31
N PHE A 21 9.43 -18.09 0.33
CA PHE A 21 9.83 -16.80 -0.21
C PHE A 21 8.91 -15.65 0.19
N ILE A 22 7.72 -15.96 0.74
CA ILE A 22 6.74 -14.96 1.16
C ILE A 22 7.25 -14.20 2.38
N ILE A 23 7.25 -12.87 2.28
CA ILE A 23 7.51 -11.96 3.39
C ILE A 23 6.20 -11.73 4.13
N LYS A 24 6.24 -11.65 5.47
CA LYS A 24 5.07 -11.38 6.31
C LYS A 24 4.34 -10.12 5.82
N GLY A 25 3.03 -10.22 5.58
CA GLY A 25 2.20 -9.12 5.09
C GLY A 25 2.13 -9.00 3.56
N THR A 26 2.75 -9.90 2.79
CA THR A 26 2.54 -9.96 1.33
C THR A 26 1.13 -10.47 1.05
N SER A 27 0.30 -9.65 0.38
CA SER A 27 -1.08 -10.02 0.03
C SER A 27 -1.17 -10.66 -1.35
N GLY A 28 -0.23 -10.34 -2.25
CA GLY A 28 -0.19 -10.91 -3.58
C GLY A 28 1.12 -10.61 -4.31
N PHE A 29 1.17 -11.03 -5.58
CA PHE A 29 2.30 -10.77 -6.46
C PHE A 29 1.81 -10.32 -7.83
N ASN A 30 2.40 -9.26 -8.35
CA ASN A 30 2.30 -8.93 -9.76
C ASN A 30 3.23 -9.86 -10.54
N VAL A 31 2.70 -10.48 -11.58
CA VAL A 31 3.44 -11.38 -12.46
C VAL A 31 3.73 -10.63 -13.76
N THR A 32 5.01 -10.50 -14.09
CA THR A 32 5.45 -10.04 -15.41
C THR A 32 6.09 -11.20 -16.14
N VAL A 33 5.68 -11.40 -17.39
CA VAL A 33 6.25 -12.41 -18.29
C VAL A 33 7.10 -11.67 -19.30
N GLU A 34 8.40 -11.94 -19.29
CA GLU A 34 9.31 -11.43 -20.31
C GLU A 34 9.25 -12.31 -21.58
N GLU A 35 9.68 -11.77 -22.72
CA GLU A 35 9.65 -12.48 -24.01
C GLU A 35 10.48 -13.77 -24.01
N ASN A 36 11.53 -13.84 -23.19
CA ASN A 36 12.36 -15.02 -23.02
C ASN A 36 11.73 -16.10 -22.11
N GLY A 37 10.49 -15.90 -21.65
CA GLY A 37 9.78 -16.80 -20.74
C GLY A 37 10.11 -16.63 -19.26
N THR A 38 10.92 -15.63 -18.89
CA THR A 38 11.23 -15.33 -17.50
C THR A 38 10.00 -14.76 -16.79
N LEU A 39 9.68 -15.32 -15.63
CA LEU A 39 8.62 -14.82 -14.75
C LEU A 39 9.22 -13.98 -13.64
N ILE A 40 8.86 -12.70 -13.59
CA ILE A 40 9.22 -11.78 -12.52
C ILE A 40 8.01 -11.61 -11.59
N LEU A 41 8.20 -11.97 -10.33
CA LEU A 41 7.22 -11.82 -9.26
C LEU A 41 7.57 -10.59 -8.43
N LYS A 42 6.73 -9.56 -8.46
CA LYS A 42 6.86 -8.39 -7.56
C LYS A 42 5.83 -8.50 -6.45
N PRO A 43 6.23 -8.69 -5.18
CA PRO A 43 5.27 -8.71 -4.09
C PRO A 43 4.56 -7.36 -4.00
N PHE A 44 3.27 -7.40 -3.69
CA PHE A 44 2.55 -6.23 -3.25
C PHE A 44 1.84 -6.54 -1.93
N ILE A 45 1.82 -5.52 -1.08
CA ILE A 45 0.93 -5.49 0.06
C ILE A 45 -0.34 -4.87 -0.49
N GLU A 46 -1.37 -5.69 -0.59
CA GLU A 46 -2.70 -5.18 -0.87
C GLU A 46 -3.01 -4.29 0.32
N VAL A 47 -3.11 -2.99 0.02
CA VAL A 47 -3.71 -1.99 0.89
C VAL A 47 -4.95 -2.66 1.49
N ASP A 48 -4.97 -2.86 2.82
CA ASP A 48 -5.93 -3.69 3.57
C ASP A 48 -7.30 -3.64 2.90
N VAL A 49 -7.99 -4.77 2.64
CA VAL A 49 -9.19 -5.04 1.76
C VAL A 49 -10.16 -3.87 1.43
N SER A 50 -10.16 -2.82 2.23
CA SER A 50 -10.74 -1.50 2.06
C SER A 50 -9.88 -0.46 1.27
N GLY A 51 -8.68 -0.77 0.79
CA GLY A 51 -7.80 0.21 0.12
C GLY A 51 -7.08 1.18 1.08
N ILE A 52 -6.94 0.85 2.37
CA ILE A 52 -6.39 1.75 3.42
C ILE A 52 -4.96 1.37 3.78
N LYS A 53 -4.01 2.30 3.63
CA LYS A 53 -2.61 2.01 3.97
C LYS A 53 -2.49 1.78 5.48
N PRO A 54 -1.55 0.93 5.94
CA PRO A 54 -1.37 0.69 7.38
C PRO A 54 -1.23 1.97 8.21
N GLU A 55 -0.50 2.97 7.69
CA GLU A 55 -0.32 4.29 8.29
C GLU A 55 -1.57 5.18 8.32
N GLU A 56 -2.61 4.85 7.54
CA GLU A 56 -3.88 5.59 7.46
C GLU A 56 -4.99 4.88 8.24
N ARG A 57 -4.76 3.65 8.74
CA ARG A 57 -5.76 2.84 9.44
C ARG A 57 -6.36 3.56 10.66
N TRP A 58 -5.54 4.28 11.42
CA TRP A 58 -5.95 5.01 12.63
C TRP A 58 -7.05 6.04 12.35
N ILE A 59 -7.14 6.57 11.12
CA ILE A 59 -8.18 7.51 10.70
C ILE A 59 -9.56 6.86 10.76
N PHE A 60 -9.65 5.60 10.32
CA PHE A 60 -10.90 4.85 10.24
C PHE A 60 -11.33 4.26 11.59
N GLU A 61 -10.39 4.07 12.51
CA GLU A 61 -10.64 3.60 13.87
C GLU A 61 -11.10 4.74 14.80
N ASN A 62 -10.86 6.00 14.43
CA ASN A 62 -11.31 7.17 15.18
C ASN A 62 -12.50 7.87 14.48
N PRO A 63 -13.76 7.66 14.95
CA PRO A 63 -14.94 8.18 14.28
C PRO A 63 -14.98 9.71 14.24
N LYS A 64 -14.36 10.39 15.21
CA LYS A 64 -14.28 11.85 15.25
C LYS A 64 -13.39 12.37 14.11
N VAL A 65 -12.20 11.81 13.96
CA VAL A 65 -11.24 12.20 12.91
C VAL A 65 -11.82 11.90 11.53
N LEU A 66 -12.45 10.74 11.36
CA LEU A 66 -13.11 10.39 10.10
C LEU A 66 -14.22 11.36 9.72
N ALA A 67 -15.02 11.83 10.69
CA ALA A 67 -16.07 12.81 10.45
C ALA A 67 -15.50 14.18 10.04
N GLU A 68 -14.41 14.63 10.68
CA GLU A 68 -13.73 15.88 10.34
C GLU A 68 -13.13 15.84 8.93
N ILE A 69 -12.49 14.72 8.54
CA ILE A 69 -11.94 14.55 7.18
C ILE A 69 -13.05 14.55 6.13
N LYS A 70 -14.15 13.82 6.36
CA LYS A 70 -15.30 13.80 5.44
C LYS A 70 -15.91 15.19 5.28
N LEU A 71 -16.02 15.95 6.37
CA LEU A 71 -16.49 17.32 6.34
C LEU A 71 -15.55 18.21 5.50
N GLY A 72 -14.24 18.09 5.70
CA GLY A 72 -13.24 18.82 4.91
C GLY A 72 -13.32 18.51 3.41
N LEU A 73 -13.43 17.24 3.05
CA LEU A 73 -13.62 16.82 1.65
C LEU A 73 -14.88 17.41 1.02
N LYS A 74 -15.98 17.45 1.77
CA LYS A 74 -17.23 18.09 1.33
C LYS A 74 -17.05 19.60 1.14
N GLN A 75 -16.39 20.28 2.07
CA GLN A 75 -16.12 21.72 1.98
C GLN A 75 -15.23 22.08 0.79
N ILE A 76 -14.25 21.24 0.46
CA ILE A 76 -13.42 21.39 -0.76
C ILE A 76 -14.30 21.31 -2.01
N GLY A 77 -15.15 20.28 -2.12
CA GLY A 77 -16.06 20.12 -3.25
C GLY A 77 -17.07 21.27 -3.40
N GLU A 78 -17.47 21.89 -2.30
CA GLU A 78 -18.37 23.05 -2.27
C GLU A 78 -17.64 24.40 -2.44
N GLY A 79 -16.31 24.41 -2.63
CA GLY A 79 -15.52 25.64 -2.78
C GLY A 79 -15.44 26.50 -1.51
N LYS A 80 -15.75 25.94 -0.34
CA LYS A 80 -15.75 26.64 0.97
C LYS A 80 -14.37 26.70 1.63
N THR A 81 -13.30 26.49 0.86
CA THR A 81 -11.93 26.50 1.36
C THR A 81 -11.35 27.90 1.35
N VAL A 82 -10.75 28.30 2.47
CA VAL A 82 -9.96 29.52 2.56
C VAL A 82 -8.49 29.13 2.47
N THR A 83 -7.81 29.55 1.40
CA THR A 83 -6.36 29.42 1.32
C THR A 83 -5.74 30.34 2.36
N ARG A 84 -5.21 29.75 3.43
CA ARG A 84 -4.39 30.47 4.40
C ARG A 84 -2.94 30.45 3.96
N LYS A 85 -2.16 31.42 4.46
CA LYS A 85 -0.71 31.46 4.24
C LYS A 85 -0.06 30.14 4.68
N SER A 86 1.09 29.85 4.11
CA SER A 86 1.89 28.70 4.51
C SER A 86 2.16 28.73 6.01
N TYR A 87 1.90 27.61 6.69
CA TYR A 87 2.28 27.41 8.08
C TYR A 87 3.73 26.93 8.22
N ALA A 88 4.49 26.84 7.13
CA ALA A 88 5.90 26.40 7.15
C ALA A 88 6.78 27.25 8.07
N GLU A 89 6.43 28.54 8.25
CA GLU A 89 7.11 29.45 9.18
C GLU A 89 7.01 29.00 10.65
N TYR A 90 6.05 28.13 10.99
CA TYR A 90 5.81 27.62 12.34
C TYR A 90 6.26 26.16 12.51
N ALA A 91 6.78 25.53 11.46
CA ALA A 91 7.30 24.17 11.58
C ALA A 91 8.71 24.23 12.20
N GLU A 92 8.86 23.78 13.45
CA GLU A 92 10.18 23.53 14.03
C GLU A 92 10.82 22.33 13.33
N ILE A 93 11.51 22.58 12.22
CA ILE A 93 12.37 21.59 11.57
C ILE A 93 13.69 21.57 12.35
N LYS A 94 13.81 20.68 13.34
CA LYS A 94 15.13 20.24 13.82
C LYS A 94 15.68 19.25 12.80
N ILE A 95 16.65 19.71 12.01
CA ILE A 95 17.46 18.89 11.09
C ILE A 95 18.54 18.18 11.92
#